data_AF-A0A8X6VP21-F1
#
_entry.id   AF-A0A8X6VP21-F1
#
_cell.length_a   1.000
_cell.length_b   1.000
_cell.length_c   1.000
_cell.angle_alpha   90.00
_cell.angle_beta   90.00
_cell.angle_gamma   90.00
#
_symmetry.space_group_name_H-M   'P 1'
#
loop_
_entity.id
_entity.type
_entity.pdbx_description
1 polymer ?
#
loop_
_entity_poly.entity_id
_entity_poly.type
_entity_poly.pdbx_seq_one_letter_code
_entity_poly.pdbx_strand_id
1 'polypeptide(L)'
;MNTIEAHFCGISSQSSIYGLTTLFTGESSHKILVASSKRKVYCIEYSKNQQSVIFSTREVQFTYIPGGAEIISMDAFNQACHEHDFVVGITFTKCVTLGTMSQYFNIYSDWEPSNKCDLDNIAQGCLSICLDFIPFHLTHTELIVDGVKEMVWLLSGSDLKIHLYREDKTRQTYCEEPSTTCFPEFAALDSL
;
A
#
# COMPACT_ATOMS: atom_id res chain seq x y z
N MET A 1 3.43 -39.60 -2.41
CA MET A 1 2.44 -38.55 -2.68
C MET A 1 2.90 -37.30 -1.94
N ASN A 2 3.33 -36.26 -2.66
CA ASN A 2 3.59 -34.96 -2.04
C ASN A 2 2.23 -34.34 -1.71
N THR A 3 1.88 -34.29 -0.44
CA THR A 3 0.71 -33.54 0.03
C THR A 3 0.98 -32.05 -0.15
N ILE A 4 0.14 -31.37 -0.92
CA ILE A 4 0.10 -29.91 -0.97
C ILE A 4 -0.56 -29.47 0.34
N GLU A 5 0.23 -28.89 1.24
CA GLU A 5 -0.27 -28.33 2.49
C GLU A 5 -0.95 -26.98 2.18
N ALA A 6 -2.23 -26.85 2.54
CA ALA A 6 -3.03 -25.66 2.31
C ALA A 6 -3.42 -25.04 3.65
N HIS A 7 -3.06 -23.78 3.87
CA HIS A 7 -3.44 -23.03 5.06
C HIS A 7 -4.54 -22.03 4.73
N PHE A 8 -5.57 -22.00 5.57
CA PHE A 8 -6.69 -21.07 5.45
C PHE A 8 -6.65 -20.08 6.60
N CYS A 9 -6.77 -18.79 6.29
CA CYS A 9 -6.96 -17.76 7.27
C CYS A 9 -8.23 -16.96 6.97
N GLY A 10 -9.11 -16.82 7.95
CA GLY A 10 -10.32 -16.02 7.82
C GLY A 10 -10.02 -14.55 8.08
N ILE A 11 -10.52 -13.67 7.22
CA ILE A 11 -10.52 -12.22 7.42
C ILE A 11 -11.89 -11.77 7.95
N SER A 12 -11.91 -10.68 8.74
CA SER A 12 -13.13 -10.22 9.42
C SER A 12 -14.25 -9.71 8.51
N SER A 13 -13.94 -9.39 7.26
CA SER A 13 -14.89 -8.96 6.23
C SER A 13 -14.30 -9.20 4.84
N GLN A 14 -15.12 -9.01 3.80
CA GLN A 14 -14.64 -9.04 2.42
C GLN A 14 -13.45 -8.09 2.20
N SER A 15 -12.59 -8.42 1.24
CA SER A 15 -11.48 -7.58 0.79
C SER A 15 -11.79 -7.04 -0.61
N SER A 16 -11.20 -5.90 -0.95
CA SER A 16 -11.15 -5.42 -2.34
C SER A 16 -10.19 -6.29 -3.16
N ILE A 17 -10.41 -6.41 -4.46
CA ILE A 17 -9.45 -7.05 -5.37
C ILE A 17 -8.09 -6.31 -5.38
N TYR A 18 -8.09 -5.04 -5.00
CA TYR A 18 -6.89 -4.20 -4.85
C TYR A 18 -6.44 -4.10 -3.39
N GLY A 19 -6.96 -4.95 -2.50
CA GLY A 19 -6.65 -4.95 -1.06
C GLY A 19 -5.52 -5.89 -0.67
N LEU A 20 -4.72 -6.38 -1.62
CA LEU A 20 -3.66 -7.35 -1.39
C LEU A 20 -2.35 -6.87 -2.00
N THR A 21 -1.27 -6.93 -1.23
CA THR A 21 0.08 -6.64 -1.73
C THR A 21 1.12 -7.57 -1.11
N THR A 22 2.24 -7.75 -1.80
CA THR A 22 3.33 -8.64 -1.39
C THR A 22 4.54 -7.83 -0.99
N LEU A 23 5.10 -8.15 0.18
CA LEU A 23 6.33 -7.58 0.69
C LEU A 23 7.46 -8.61 0.52
N PHE A 24 8.50 -8.20 -0.19
CA PHE A 24 9.66 -9.05 -0.46
C PHE A 24 10.76 -8.80 0.56
N THR A 25 10.94 -9.72 1.51
CA THR A 25 12.01 -9.70 2.52
C THR A 25 13.06 -10.76 2.21
N GLY A 26 14.11 -10.42 1.43
CA GLY A 26 15.22 -11.34 1.11
C GLY A 26 14.80 -12.66 0.46
N GLU A 27 15.73 -13.63 0.36
CA GLU A 27 15.52 -14.86 -0.45
C GLU A 27 14.57 -15.91 0.17
N SER A 28 14.17 -15.79 1.45
CA SER A 28 13.48 -16.88 2.17
C SER A 28 12.21 -16.48 2.92
N SER A 29 11.82 -15.21 2.89
CA SER A 29 10.60 -14.74 3.57
C SER A 29 9.79 -13.82 2.66
N HIS A 30 8.52 -14.17 2.49
CA HIS A 30 7.54 -13.32 1.83
C HIS A 30 6.42 -13.06 2.81
N LYS A 31 6.04 -11.79 2.92
CA LYS A 31 4.88 -11.38 3.69
C LYS A 31 3.81 -10.92 2.71
N ILE A 32 2.57 -11.24 2.99
CA ILE A 32 1.41 -10.77 2.23
C ILE A 32 0.61 -9.89 3.18
N LEU A 33 0.30 -8.68 2.74
CA LEU A 33 -0.67 -7.83 3.43
C LEU A 33 -2.03 -7.99 2.74
N VAL A 34 -3.06 -8.21 3.55
CA VAL A 34 -4.44 -8.30 3.09
C VAL A 34 -5.30 -7.34 3.92
N ALA A 35 -5.84 -6.32 3.26
CA ALA A 35 -6.77 -5.38 3.85
C ALA A 35 -8.20 -5.90 3.73
N SER A 36 -8.90 -5.98 4.85
CA SER A 36 -10.34 -6.13 4.88
C SER A 36 -11.02 -4.78 4.64
N SER A 37 -12.20 -4.79 4.04
CA SER A 37 -12.98 -3.56 3.81
C SER A 37 -13.26 -2.81 5.11
N LYS A 38 -13.44 -3.52 6.24
CA LYS A 38 -13.68 -2.92 7.57
C LYS A 38 -12.38 -2.57 8.31
N ARG A 39 -11.47 -1.86 7.66
CA ARG A 39 -10.21 -1.28 8.20
C ARG A 39 -9.11 -2.26 8.61
N LYS A 40 -9.40 -3.50 8.99
CA LYS A 40 -8.35 -4.41 9.48
C LYS A 40 -7.41 -4.82 8.36
N VAL A 41 -6.11 -4.79 8.62
CA VAL A 41 -5.08 -5.32 7.72
C VAL A 41 -4.41 -6.50 8.40
N TYR A 42 -4.25 -7.58 7.66
CA TYR A 42 -3.62 -8.81 8.12
C TYR A 42 -2.29 -9.00 7.42
N CYS A 43 -1.26 -9.34 8.18
CA CYS A 43 0.00 -9.82 7.64
C CYS A 43 0.03 -11.34 7.73
N ILE A 44 0.20 -11.98 6.59
CA ILE A 44 0.38 -13.42 6.45
C ILE A 44 1.84 -13.64 6.08
N GLU A 45 2.55 -14.44 6.86
CA GLU A 45 3.95 -14.75 6.61
C GLU A 45 4.11 -16.25 6.51
N TYR A 46 4.99 -16.68 5.60
CA TYR A 46 5.50 -18.04 5.62
C TYR A 46 7.02 -18.00 5.72
N SER A 47 7.57 -18.85 6.57
CA SER A 47 9.00 -19.07 6.70
C SER A 47 9.29 -20.54 6.45
N LYS A 48 10.30 -20.81 5.63
CA LYS A 48 10.71 -22.18 5.28
C LYS A 48 12.04 -22.49 5.95
N ASN A 49 12.02 -23.39 6.91
CA ASN A 49 13.23 -24.01 7.45
C ASN A 49 13.50 -25.32 6.70
N GLN A 50 14.71 -25.89 6.82
CA GLN A 50 15.11 -27.12 6.12
C GLN A 50 14.17 -28.33 6.36
N GLN A 51 13.34 -28.28 7.41
CA GLN A 51 12.49 -29.39 7.87
C GLN A 51 10.99 -29.06 7.95
N SER A 52 10.58 -27.79 7.85
CA SER A 52 9.17 -27.38 8.00
C SER A 52 8.87 -26.02 7.39
N VAL A 53 7.61 -25.81 7.01
CA VAL A 53 7.06 -24.48 6.69
C VAL A 53 6.24 -24.01 7.89
N ILE A 54 6.53 -22.81 8.39
CA ILE A 54 5.78 -22.18 9.48
C ILE A 54 4.99 -21.04 8.88
N PHE A 55 3.67 -21.11 9.01
CA PHE A 55 2.74 -20.05 8.64
C PHE A 55 2.35 -19.24 9.87
N SER A 56 2.33 -17.92 9.74
CA SER A 56 1.79 -17.02 10.76
C SER A 56 0.79 -16.06 10.13
N THR A 57 -0.22 -15.68 10.91
CA THR A 57 -1.11 -14.59 10.53
C THR A 57 -1.36 -13.72 11.74
N ARG A 58 -1.23 -12.41 11.55
CA ARG A 58 -1.47 -11.41 12.59
C ARG A 58 -2.15 -10.18 12.01
N GLU A 59 -2.91 -9.48 12.84
CA GLU A 59 -3.43 -8.15 12.49
C GLU A 59 -2.32 -7.12 12.64
N VAL A 60 -2.16 -6.23 11.65
CA VAL A 60 -1.26 -5.07 11.69
C VAL A 60 -2.12 -3.82 11.87
N GLN A 61 -1.82 -3.03 12.89
CA GLN A 61 -2.62 -1.87 13.26
C GLN A 61 -2.08 -0.58 12.64
N PHE A 62 -2.50 -0.31 11.39
CA PHE A 62 -2.24 0.97 10.74
C PHE A 62 -2.95 2.12 11.47
N THR A 63 -2.14 3.09 11.91
CA THR A 63 -2.62 4.32 12.55
C THR A 63 -3.35 5.21 11.56
N TYR A 64 -4.13 6.18 12.06
CA TYR A 64 -4.85 7.17 11.24
C TYR A 64 -5.87 6.61 10.23
N ILE A 65 -6.20 5.32 10.30
CA ILE A 65 -7.43 4.78 9.70
C ILE A 65 -8.51 4.81 10.78
N PRO A 66 -9.54 5.65 10.71
CA PRO A 66 -10.53 5.77 11.78
C PRO A 66 -11.53 4.61 11.80
N GLY A 67 -12.25 4.44 12.91
CA GLY A 67 -13.40 3.54 12.96
C GLY A 67 -14.47 3.95 11.93
N GLY A 68 -15.06 2.96 11.25
CA GLY A 68 -16.04 3.18 10.19
C GLY A 68 -15.46 3.56 8.82
N ALA A 69 -14.12 3.55 8.66
CA ALA A 69 -13.49 3.67 7.36
C ALA A 69 -13.65 2.38 6.53
N GLU A 70 -13.74 2.55 5.22
CA GLU A 70 -13.77 1.47 4.24
C GLU A 70 -12.49 1.52 3.39
N ILE A 71 -11.62 0.51 3.53
CA ILE A 71 -10.39 0.40 2.72
C ILE A 71 -10.76 0.02 1.29
N ILE A 72 -10.24 0.77 0.32
CA ILE A 72 -10.52 0.58 -1.10
C ILE A 72 -9.37 -0.13 -1.82
N SER A 73 -8.13 0.34 -1.61
CA SER A 73 -6.95 -0.27 -2.19
C SER A 73 -5.75 -0.16 -1.26
N MET A 74 -4.79 -1.07 -1.42
CA MET A 74 -3.54 -1.10 -0.70
C MET A 74 -2.45 -1.61 -1.63
N ASP A 75 -1.29 -0.96 -1.58
CA ASP A 75 -0.11 -1.45 -2.26
C ASP A 75 1.15 -1.10 -1.48
N ALA A 76 2.27 -1.76 -1.78
CA ALA A 76 3.51 -1.59 -1.06
C ALA A 76 4.73 -1.89 -1.93
N PHE A 77 5.84 -1.22 -1.64
CA PHE A 77 7.12 -1.45 -2.32
C PHE A 77 8.31 -1.30 -1.38
N ASN A 78 9.47 -1.79 -1.84
CA ASN A 78 10.76 -1.62 -1.17
C ASN A 78 11.45 -0.39 -1.75
N GLN A 79 12.05 0.46 -0.90
CA GLN A 79 12.91 1.53 -1.41
C GLN A 79 14.29 0.96 -1.84
N ALA A 80 14.73 1.32 -3.04
CA ALA A 80 15.90 0.72 -3.70
C ALA A 80 17.27 1.05 -3.05
N CYS A 81 17.37 2.16 -2.33
CA CYS A 81 18.59 2.58 -1.63
C CYS A 81 18.37 2.38 -0.12
N HIS A 82 18.74 1.20 0.37
CA HIS A 82 18.90 0.85 1.79
C HIS A 82 18.73 2.00 2.78
N GLU A 83 17.56 2.09 3.42
CA GLU A 83 17.32 2.80 4.70
C GLU A 83 15.90 2.51 5.23
N HIS A 84 14.91 2.24 4.35
CA HIS A 84 13.54 1.89 4.72
C HIS A 84 13.07 0.60 4.04
N ASP A 85 12.63 -0.40 4.83
CA ASP A 85 12.32 -1.75 4.32
C ASP A 85 11.08 -1.76 3.41
N PHE A 86 9.99 -1.10 3.81
CA PHE A 86 8.75 -1.02 3.03
C PHE A 86 8.09 0.34 3.16
N VAL A 87 7.50 0.80 2.06
CA VAL A 87 6.51 1.87 2.04
C VAL A 87 5.16 1.24 1.71
N VAL A 88 4.16 1.46 2.55
CA VAL A 88 2.80 0.91 2.37
C VAL A 88 1.84 2.06 2.13
N GLY A 89 1.13 2.03 1.01
CA GLY A 89 0.05 2.95 0.70
C GLY A 89 -1.30 2.29 0.94
N ILE A 90 -2.22 3.00 1.61
CA ILE A 90 -3.59 2.55 1.85
C ILE A 90 -4.55 3.67 1.50
N THR A 91 -5.53 3.39 0.63
CA THR A 91 -6.63 4.30 0.34
C THR A 91 -7.89 3.85 1.06
N PHE A 92 -8.66 4.80 1.57
CA PHE A 92 -9.94 4.50 2.21
C PHE A 92 -10.92 5.66 2.09
N THR A 93 -12.20 5.33 2.22
CA THR A 93 -13.27 6.30 2.36
C THR A 93 -13.82 6.28 3.78
N LYS A 94 -14.38 7.39 4.22
CA LYS A 94 -15.02 7.51 5.53
C LYS A 94 -16.25 8.39 5.42
N CYS A 95 -17.37 7.90 5.96
CA CYS A 95 -18.55 8.73 6.18
C CYS A 95 -18.27 9.73 7.31
N VAL A 96 -18.34 11.03 7.02
CA VAL A 96 -18.10 12.10 8.00
C VAL A 96 -19.41 12.63 8.55
N THR A 97 -20.40 12.83 7.67
CA THR A 97 -21.78 13.24 8.00
C THR A 97 -22.76 12.48 7.11
N LEU A 98 -24.06 12.50 7.44
CA LEU A 98 -25.11 11.90 6.59
C LEU A 98 -25.02 12.47 5.16
N GLY A 99 -24.45 11.68 4.24
CA GLY A 99 -24.32 11.99 2.83
C GLY A 99 -22.96 12.52 2.37
N THR A 100 -22.01 12.83 3.27
CA THR A 100 -20.67 13.30 2.88
C THR A 100 -19.62 12.22 3.18
N MET A 101 -18.93 11.76 2.14
CA MET A 101 -17.78 10.87 2.22
C MET A 101 -16.50 11.69 2.05
N SER A 102 -15.51 11.43 2.89
CA SER A 102 -14.14 11.91 2.70
C SER A 102 -13.24 10.74 2.32
N GLN A 103 -12.23 11.03 1.50
CA GLN A 103 -11.35 10.05 0.91
C GLN A 103 -9.91 10.40 1.27
N TYR A 104 -9.13 9.38 1.57
CA TYR A 104 -7.79 9.55 2.07
C TYR A 104 -6.84 8.58 1.38
N PHE A 105 -5.62 9.04 1.17
CA PHE A 105 -4.47 8.23 0.83
C PHE A 105 -3.44 8.35 1.94
N ASN A 106 -3.29 7.29 2.72
CA ASN A 106 -2.27 7.21 3.76
C ASN A 106 -1.05 6.47 3.24
N ILE A 107 0.13 7.01 3.50
CA ILE A 107 1.42 6.44 3.14
C ILE A 107 2.18 6.18 4.44
N TYR A 108 2.62 4.95 4.64
CA TYR A 108 3.27 4.47 5.85
C TYR A 108 4.70 4.07 5.54
N SER A 109 5.66 4.61 6.29
CA SER A 109 7.07 4.26 6.21
C SER A 109 7.73 4.44 7.56
N ASP A 110 8.74 3.62 7.84
CA ASP A 110 9.68 3.88 8.93
C ASP A 110 10.64 4.95 8.43
N TRP A 111 10.68 6.15 9.02
CA TRP A 111 11.58 7.23 8.60
C TRP A 111 12.96 7.12 9.26
N GLU A 112 13.18 6.10 10.10
CA GLU A 112 14.45 5.79 10.72
C GLU A 112 15.09 4.54 10.08
N PRO A 113 16.42 4.53 9.86
CA PRO A 113 17.12 3.35 9.36
C PRO A 113 17.13 2.23 10.41
N SER A 114 16.35 1.18 10.20
CA SER A 114 16.36 0.00 11.06
C SER A 114 16.82 -1.24 10.31
N ASN A 115 17.64 -2.08 10.96
CA ASN A 115 18.17 -3.32 10.36
C ASN A 115 17.13 -4.46 10.32
N LYS A 116 15.88 -4.20 10.71
CA LYS A 116 14.82 -5.20 10.80
C LYS A 116 13.50 -4.60 10.32
N CYS A 117 12.89 -5.27 9.35
CA CYS A 117 11.51 -5.00 8.96
C CYS A 117 10.56 -5.13 10.15
N ASP A 118 10.13 -3.99 10.68
CA ASP A 118 9.09 -3.90 11.71
C ASP A 118 7.85 -3.24 11.11
N LEU A 119 6.90 -4.08 10.69
CA LEU A 119 5.61 -3.62 10.18
C LEU A 119 4.80 -2.84 11.22
N ASP A 120 4.99 -3.11 12.51
CA ASP A 120 4.27 -2.40 13.56
C ASP A 120 4.81 -0.98 13.72
N ASN A 121 6.13 -0.79 13.53
CA ASN A 121 6.76 0.53 13.46
C ASN A 121 6.32 1.31 12.21
N ILE A 122 6.39 0.68 11.03
CA ILE A 122 5.93 1.27 9.75
C ILE A 122 4.48 1.75 9.88
N ALA A 123 3.61 0.95 10.50
CA ALA A 123 2.21 1.27 10.70
C ALA A 123 1.95 2.52 11.58
N GLN A 124 2.97 3.03 12.29
CA GLN A 124 2.91 4.28 13.05
C GLN A 124 3.35 5.51 12.22
N GLY A 125 4.25 5.34 11.24
CA GLY A 125 4.86 6.41 10.46
C GLY A 125 3.96 6.90 9.31
N CYS A 126 2.81 7.47 9.62
CA CYS A 126 1.79 7.84 8.64
C CYS A 126 1.93 9.28 8.11
N LEU A 127 2.02 9.42 6.80
CA LEU A 127 1.61 10.61 6.06
C LEU A 127 0.18 10.42 5.54
N SER A 128 -0.67 11.44 5.65
CA SER A 128 -2.07 11.36 5.18
C SER A 128 -2.37 12.48 4.20
N ILE A 129 -2.93 12.11 3.03
CA ILE A 129 -3.35 13.01 1.96
C ILE A 129 -4.87 12.92 1.84
N CYS A 130 -5.55 14.07 1.91
CA CYS A 130 -6.97 14.16 1.56
C CYS A 130 -7.12 14.15 0.04
N LEU A 131 -8.06 13.36 -0.47
CA LEU A 131 -8.36 13.27 -1.90
C LEU A 131 -9.67 13.98 -2.21
N ASP A 132 -9.72 14.64 -3.37
CA ASP A 132 -10.94 15.28 -3.88
C ASP A 132 -11.74 14.37 -4.83
N PHE A 133 -11.36 13.09 -4.92
CA PHE A 133 -11.97 12.06 -5.75
C PHE A 133 -12.09 10.73 -5.00
N ILE A 134 -12.92 9.81 -5.50
CA ILE A 134 -13.03 8.46 -4.94
C ILE A 134 -11.89 7.60 -5.50
N PRO A 135 -10.93 7.13 -4.68
CA PRO A 135 -9.84 6.28 -5.14
C PRO A 135 -10.37 4.91 -5.58
N PHE A 136 -9.76 4.30 -6.59
CA PHE A 136 -10.11 2.94 -7.06
C PHE A 136 -8.94 1.98 -6.93
N HIS A 137 -7.85 2.20 -7.67
CA HIS A 137 -6.67 1.33 -7.67
C HIS A 137 -5.43 2.15 -7.35
N LEU A 138 -4.78 1.78 -6.25
CA LEU A 138 -3.46 2.26 -5.89
C LEU A 138 -2.43 1.24 -6.37
N THR A 139 -1.42 1.71 -7.08
CA THR A 139 -0.26 0.90 -7.44
C THR A 139 1.01 1.75 -7.42
N HIS A 140 2.18 1.12 -7.47
CA HIS A 140 3.46 1.81 -7.61
C HIS A 140 4.16 1.42 -8.90
N THR A 141 5.06 2.28 -9.35
CA THR A 141 5.96 1.99 -10.47
C THR A 141 7.30 2.68 -10.29
N GLU A 142 8.31 2.22 -11.03
CA GLU A 142 9.64 2.84 -11.07
C GLU A 142 9.70 3.84 -12.23
N LEU A 143 10.13 5.06 -11.93
CA LEU A 143 10.52 6.08 -12.91
C LEU A 143 12.05 6.18 -12.98
N ILE A 144 12.55 6.49 -14.16
CA ILE A 144 13.97 6.83 -14.36
C ILE A 144 14.04 8.30 -14.74
N VAL A 145 14.48 9.14 -13.79
CA VAL A 145 14.63 10.59 -13.98
C VAL A 145 16.11 10.93 -13.87
N ASP A 146 16.68 11.52 -14.92
CA ASP A 146 18.11 11.86 -14.99
C ASP A 146 19.06 10.69 -14.68
N GLY A 147 18.64 9.46 -15.03
CA GLY A 147 19.39 8.23 -14.77
C GLY A 147 19.27 7.70 -13.34
N VAL A 148 18.48 8.34 -12.48
CA VAL A 148 18.18 7.91 -11.11
C VAL A 148 16.82 7.21 -11.09
N LYS A 149 16.77 6.04 -10.45
CA LYS A 149 15.53 5.30 -10.20
C LYS A 149 14.77 5.93 -9.03
N GLU A 150 13.48 6.16 -9.24
CA GLU A 150 12.56 6.69 -8.24
C GLU A 150 11.29 5.85 -8.22
N MET A 151 10.81 5.52 -7.02
CA MET A 151 9.51 4.86 -6.85
C MET A 151 8.42 5.90 -6.71
N VAL A 152 7.34 5.75 -7.48
CA VAL A 152 6.20 6.67 -7.47
C VAL A 152 4.90 5.92 -7.28
N TRP A 153 3.91 6.61 -6.73
CA TRP A 153 2.54 6.08 -6.62
C TRP A 153 1.69 6.52 -7.79
N LEU A 154 0.91 5.60 -8.33
CA LEU A 154 -0.16 5.85 -9.28
C LEU A 154 -1.49 5.51 -8.62
N LEU A 155 -2.43 6.45 -8.66
CA LEU A 155 -3.75 6.29 -8.05
C LEU A 155 -4.84 6.63 -9.05
N SER A 156 -5.64 5.65 -9.44
CA SER A 156 -6.82 5.89 -10.28
C SER A 156 -8.02 6.34 -9.46
N GLY A 157 -8.85 7.21 -10.04
CA GLY A 157 -9.97 7.85 -9.37
C GLY A 157 -11.27 7.90 -10.15
N SER A 158 -12.35 8.26 -9.46
CA SER A 158 -13.68 8.51 -10.05
C SER A 158 -13.74 9.69 -11.02
N ASP A 159 -12.69 10.49 -11.11
CA ASP A 159 -12.58 11.64 -11.99
C ASP A 159 -11.99 11.29 -13.38
N LEU A 160 -11.86 9.99 -13.67
CA LEU A 160 -11.32 9.43 -14.91
C LEU A 160 -9.83 9.77 -15.13
N LYS A 161 -9.08 9.94 -14.05
CA LYS A 161 -7.63 10.20 -14.11
C LYS A 161 -6.84 9.14 -13.36
N ILE A 162 -5.55 9.10 -13.71
CA ILE A 162 -4.52 8.44 -12.93
C ILE A 162 -3.61 9.54 -12.38
N HIS A 163 -3.63 9.68 -11.06
CA HIS A 163 -2.86 10.67 -10.31
C HIS A 163 -1.47 10.12 -10.01
N LEU A 164 -0.45 10.97 -10.12
CA LEU A 164 0.95 10.64 -9.83
C LEU A 164 1.35 11.32 -8.52
N TYR A 165 1.77 10.54 -7.53
CA TYR A 165 2.36 11.07 -6.30
C TYR A 165 3.84 10.71 -6.21
N ARG A 166 4.66 11.74 -6.03
CA ARG A 166 6.12 11.63 -5.91
C ARG A 166 6.59 12.05 -4.53
N GLU A 167 7.69 11.46 -4.09
CA GLU A 167 8.30 11.78 -2.82
C GLU A 167 9.06 13.12 -2.92
N ASP A 168 8.65 14.10 -2.12
CA ASP A 168 9.45 15.29 -1.85
C ASP A 168 10.37 14.99 -0.66
N LYS A 169 11.59 14.55 -0.99
CA LYS A 169 12.64 14.23 -0.02
C LYS A 169 13.06 15.41 0.85
N THR A 170 12.86 16.65 0.39
CA THR A 170 13.24 17.84 1.17
C THR A 170 12.25 18.11 2.30
N ARG A 171 10.99 17.70 2.11
CA ARG A 171 9.89 17.92 3.06
C ARG A 171 9.41 16.62 3.72
N GLN A 172 10.03 15.49 3.39
CA GLN A 172 9.63 14.14 3.86
C GLN A 172 8.13 13.91 3.69
N THR A 173 7.63 14.23 2.50
CA THR A 173 6.20 14.13 2.15
C THR A 173 6.04 13.58 0.75
N TYR A 174 4.80 13.32 0.35
CA TYR A 174 4.44 13.06 -1.04
C TYR A 174 3.59 14.21 -1.57
N CYS A 175 3.78 14.55 -2.84
CA CYS A 175 3.03 15.60 -3.54
C CYS A 175 2.50 15.05 -4.85
N GLU A 176 1.30 15.52 -5.22
CA GLU A 176 0.73 15.22 -6.52
C GLU A 176 1.43 16.04 -7.60
N GLU A 177 1.83 15.39 -8.68
CA GLU A 177 2.35 16.03 -9.89
C GLU A 177 1.49 15.66 -11.11
N PRO A 178 1.49 16.47 -12.18
CA PRO A 178 0.79 16.13 -13.40
C PRO A 178 1.34 14.82 -13.98
N SER A 179 0.52 13.76 -13.96
CA SER A 179 0.95 12.42 -14.36
C SER A 179 1.39 12.32 -15.82
N THR A 180 0.83 13.18 -16.68
CA THR A 180 1.17 13.28 -18.12
C THR A 180 2.60 13.74 -18.40
N THR A 181 3.32 14.27 -17.41
CA THR A 181 4.74 14.61 -17.55
C THR A 181 5.62 13.37 -17.72
N CYS A 182 5.26 12.28 -17.02
CA CYS A 182 5.99 11.02 -17.03
C CYS A 182 5.25 9.93 -17.82
N PHE A 183 3.91 10.02 -17.89
CA PHE A 183 3.02 9.05 -18.51
C PHE A 183 2.07 9.77 -19.49
N PRO A 184 2.56 10.20 -20.67
CA PRO A 184 1.74 10.91 -21.65
C PRO A 184 0.50 10.11 -22.10
N GLU A 185 0.54 8.78 -22.02
CA GLU A 185 -0.58 7.88 -22.29
C GLU A 185 -1.80 8.12 -21.38
N PHE A 186 -1.63 8.72 -20.21
CA PHE A 186 -2.75 9.05 -19.31
C PHE A 186 -3.55 10.28 -19.75
N ALA A 187 -3.07 11.04 -20.74
CA ALA A 187 -3.77 12.23 -21.24
C ALA A 187 -5.06 11.90 -22.02
N ALA A 188 -5.18 10.68 -22.54
CA ALA A 188 -6.28 10.23 -23.40
C ALA A 188 -6.92 8.96 -22.85
N LEU A 189 -7.24 8.95 -21.55
CA LEU A 189 -8.11 7.93 -20.97
C LEU A 189 -9.55 8.23 -21.41
N ASP A 190 -9.86 7.90 -22.66
CA ASP A 190 -11.24 7.92 -23.14
C ASP A 190 -12.08 7.00 -22.23
N SER A 191 -13.28 7.45 -21.86
CA SER A 191 -14.21 6.64 -21.07
C SER A 191 -14.50 5.33 -21.80
N LEU A 192 -13.86 4.25 -21.37
CA LEU A 192 -14.13 2.87 -21.79
C LEU A 192 -15.58 2.48 -21.51
#